data_AF-A0A3M3V954-F1
#
_entry.id   AF-A0A3M3V954-F1
#
_cell.length_a   1.000
_cell.length_b   1.000
_cell.length_c   1.000
_cell.angle_alpha   90.00
_cell.angle_beta   90.00
_cell.angle_gamma   90.00
#
_symmetry.space_group_name_H-M   'P 1'
#
loop_
_entity.id
_entity.type
_entity.pdbx_description
1 polymer ?
#
loop_
_entity_poly.entity_id
_entity_poly.type
_entity_poly.pdbx_seq_one_letter_code
_entity_poly.pdbx_strand_id
1 'polypeptide(L)'
;MGLALIALEIARRLEIALEGVNFPGHFLLRVPGADHLLDPCSGRRLYPRDCRELLIRQFGPTMQLRADHMTRATPTSMLQRLSRNLRHLHQINDDFLAALKDADRIVELGQATSGDHLARASLYQLLECPQAERFDLERALLLSEDPLQRIELAERLSRLPANHSVH
;
A
#
# COMPACT_ATOMS: atom_id res chain seq x y z
N MET A 1 -9.33 7.69 -0.41
CA MET A 1 -8.23 8.12 -1.30
C MET A 1 -8.74 8.99 -2.45
N GLY A 2 -9.66 8.51 -3.29
CA GLY A 2 -10.16 9.28 -4.45
C GLY A 2 -10.61 10.71 -4.11
N LEU A 3 -11.47 10.88 -3.09
CA LEU A 3 -11.93 12.20 -2.66
C LEU A 3 -10.81 13.12 -2.16
N ALA A 4 -9.75 12.55 -1.59
CA ALA A 4 -8.59 13.30 -1.15
C ALA A 4 -7.78 13.88 -2.31
N LEU A 5 -7.61 13.11 -3.39
CA LEU A 5 -6.94 13.59 -4.61
C LEU A 5 -7.72 14.73 -5.27
N ILE A 6 -9.05 14.61 -5.30
CA ILE A 6 -9.94 15.68 -5.77
C ILE A 6 -9.76 16.94 -4.90
N ALA A 7 -9.77 16.78 -3.58
CA ALA A 7 -9.57 17.89 -2.64
C ALA A 7 -8.20 18.57 -2.83
N LEU A 8 -7.14 17.79 -3.01
CA LEU A 8 -5.79 18.33 -3.29
C LEU A 8 -5.76 19.13 -4.60
N GLU A 9 -6.39 18.64 -5.67
CA GLU A 9 -6.44 19.35 -6.95
C GLU A 9 -7.28 20.63 -6.87
N ILE A 10 -8.42 20.61 -6.16
CA ILE A 10 -9.22 21.82 -5.92
C ILE A 10 -8.42 22.83 -5.10
N ALA A 11 -7.79 22.39 -3.99
CA ALA A 11 -6.97 23.25 -3.16
C ALA A 11 -5.83 23.90 -3.93
N ARG A 12 -5.15 23.13 -4.81
CA ARG A 12 -4.11 23.64 -5.70
C ARG A 12 -4.62 24.77 -6.61
N ARG A 13 -5.82 24.64 -7.18
CA ARG A 13 -6.44 25.67 -8.04
C ARG A 13 -6.86 26.92 -7.27
N LEU A 14 -7.15 26.77 -5.98
CA LEU A 14 -7.52 27.86 -5.07
C LEU A 14 -6.32 28.42 -4.30
N GLU A 15 -5.10 28.02 -4.64
CA GLU A 15 -3.86 28.43 -3.96
C GLU A 15 -3.84 28.12 -2.44
N ILE A 16 -4.60 27.12 -2.03
CA ILE A 16 -4.60 26.60 -0.65
C ILE A 16 -3.47 25.59 -0.54
N ALA A 17 -2.55 25.81 0.40
CA ALA A 17 -1.45 24.91 0.71
C ALA A 17 -1.93 23.64 1.42
N LEU A 18 -2.73 22.81 0.74
CA LEU A 18 -3.21 21.54 1.26
C LEU A 18 -2.23 20.41 0.87
N GLU A 19 -1.86 19.57 1.82
CA GLU A 19 -0.98 18.44 1.61
C GLU A 19 -1.63 17.12 2.00
N GLY A 20 -1.27 16.05 1.28
CA GLY A 20 -1.63 14.69 1.64
C GLY A 20 -0.72 14.13 2.72
N VAL A 21 -1.28 13.30 3.60
CA VAL A 21 -0.57 12.60 4.68
C VAL A 21 -0.79 11.10 4.53
N ASN A 22 0.32 10.35 4.46
CA ASN A 22 0.29 8.89 4.29
C ASN A 22 0.04 8.15 5.59
N PHE A 23 -1.08 8.45 6.24
CA PHE A 23 -1.46 7.79 7.48
C PHE A 23 -1.73 6.29 7.24
N PRO A 24 -1.30 5.39 8.14
CA PRO A 24 -1.59 3.97 8.01
C PRO A 24 -3.10 3.74 7.88
N GLY A 25 -3.50 3.08 6.80
CA GLY A 25 -4.89 2.75 6.51
C GLY A 25 -5.80 3.90 6.06
N HIS A 26 -5.51 5.15 6.41
CA HIS A 26 -6.26 6.34 5.98
C HIS A 26 -5.41 7.32 5.16
N PHE A 27 -5.92 7.87 4.06
CA PHE A 27 -5.21 8.96 3.39
C PHE A 27 -5.83 10.27 3.82
N LEU A 28 -5.09 11.01 4.63
CA LEU A 28 -5.56 12.20 5.32
C LEU A 28 -4.98 13.45 4.65
N LEU A 29 -5.53 14.60 4.99
CA LEU A 29 -5.10 15.89 4.47
C LEU A 29 -4.66 16.80 5.62
N ARG A 30 -3.78 17.76 5.35
CA ARG A 30 -3.33 18.76 6.32
C ARG A 30 -3.06 20.09 5.64
N VAL A 31 -3.29 21.19 6.36
CA VAL A 31 -2.70 22.49 6.02
C VAL A 31 -1.44 22.67 6.87
N PRO A 32 -0.26 22.99 6.30
CA PRO A 32 0.96 23.19 7.07
C PRO A 32 0.75 24.17 8.23
N GLY A 33 1.22 23.79 9.41
CA GLY A 33 1.04 24.57 10.65
C GLY A 33 -0.27 24.29 11.40
N ALA A 34 -1.21 23.54 10.84
CA ALA A 34 -2.39 23.09 11.57
C ALA A 34 -2.04 22.01 12.62
N ASP A 35 -2.74 22.02 13.74
CA ASP A 35 -2.63 21.07 14.86
C ASP A 35 -3.48 19.79 14.68
N HIS A 36 -4.15 19.67 13.53
CA HIS A 36 -5.05 18.58 13.21
C HIS A 36 -4.88 18.10 11.76
N LEU A 37 -5.34 16.88 11.50
CA LEU A 37 -5.53 16.34 10.16
C LEU A 37 -7.00 16.48 9.75
N LEU A 38 -7.26 16.31 8.46
CA LEU A 38 -8.59 16.30 7.87
C LEU A 38 -8.85 14.93 7.26
N ASP A 39 -9.98 14.33 7.60
CA ASP A 39 -10.50 13.16 6.90
C ASP A 39 -11.28 13.62 5.67
N PRO A 40 -10.81 13.34 4.45
CA PRO A 40 -11.51 13.74 3.24
C PRO A 40 -12.89 13.08 3.09
N CYS A 41 -13.11 11.89 3.67
CA CYS A 41 -14.37 11.17 3.51
C CYS A 41 -15.47 11.71 4.43
N SER A 42 -15.13 12.11 5.65
CA SER A 42 -16.11 12.61 6.63
C SER A 42 -16.11 14.13 6.79
N GLY A 43 -15.09 14.83 6.28
CA GLY A 43 -14.88 16.25 6.50
C GLY A 43 -14.46 16.62 7.93
N ARG A 44 -14.22 15.61 8.80
CA ARG A 44 -13.87 15.83 10.21
C ARG A 44 -12.43 16.27 10.38
N ARG A 45 -12.21 17.16 11.35
CA ARG A 45 -10.88 17.39 11.94
C ARG A 45 -10.53 16.22 12.86
N LEU A 46 -9.31 15.71 12.71
CA LEU A 46 -8.76 14.61 13.49
C LEU A 46 -7.57 15.14 14.29
N TYR A 47 -7.69 15.13 15.61
CA TYR A 47 -6.61 15.46 16.52
C TYR A 47 -5.79 14.21 16.85
N PRO A 48 -4.64 14.33 17.55
CA PRO A 48 -3.79 13.18 17.87
C PRO A 48 -4.52 12.02 18.56
N ARG A 49 -5.56 12.32 19.37
CA ARG A 49 -6.41 11.30 19.97
C ARG A 49 -7.21 10.52 18.92
N ASP A 50 -7.89 11.21 18.00
CA ASP A 50 -8.65 10.56 16.93
C ASP A 50 -7.74 9.70 16.05
N CYS A 51 -6.52 10.18 15.77
CA CYS A 51 -5.54 9.43 14.99
C CYS A 51 -5.11 8.13 15.68
N ARG A 52 -4.92 8.16 17.01
CA ARG A 52 -4.69 6.92 17.79
C ARG A 52 -5.87 5.97 17.70
N GLU A 53 -7.09 6.48 17.80
CA GLU A 53 -8.30 5.66 17.68
C GLU A 53 -8.42 5.01 16.29
N LEU A 54 -8.06 5.70 15.21
CA LEU A 54 -8.01 5.11 13.87
C LEU A 54 -7.02 3.93 13.80
N LEU A 55 -5.81 4.10 14.34
CA LEU A 55 -4.80 3.04 14.36
C LEU A 55 -5.27 1.83 15.17
N ILE A 56 -5.82 2.06 16.36
CA ILE A 56 -6.29 0.98 17.23
C ILE A 56 -7.43 0.19 16.58
N ARG A 57 -8.38 0.88 15.93
CA ARG A 57 -9.49 0.23 15.24
C ARG A 57 -9.04 -0.66 14.09
N GLN A 58 -7.97 -0.27 13.41
CA GLN A 58 -7.52 -0.96 12.21
C GLN A 58 -6.45 -2.03 12.47
N PHE A 59 -5.53 -1.77 13.38
CA PHE A 59 -4.34 -2.60 13.62
C PHE A 59 -4.30 -3.19 15.04
N GLY A 60 -5.28 -2.87 15.89
CA GLY A 60 -5.39 -3.39 17.25
C GLY A 60 -4.77 -2.49 18.33
N PRO A 61 -5.02 -2.80 19.62
CA PRO A 61 -4.72 -1.93 20.75
C PRO A 61 -3.22 -1.69 21.00
N THR A 62 -2.34 -2.52 20.44
CA THR A 62 -0.89 -2.40 20.59
C THR A 62 -0.26 -1.41 19.61
N MET A 63 -0.98 -0.99 18.56
CA MET A 63 -0.47 -0.06 17.56
C MET A 63 -0.33 1.35 18.14
N GLN A 64 0.88 1.90 18.08
CA GLN A 64 1.19 3.22 18.61
C GLN A 64 1.25 4.28 17.50
N LEU A 65 0.81 5.50 17.81
CA LEU A 65 0.96 6.63 16.92
C LEU A 65 2.41 7.13 16.93
N ARG A 66 3.04 7.15 15.75
CA ARG A 66 4.41 7.59 15.53
C ARG A 66 4.44 8.83 14.63
N ALA A 67 5.49 9.64 14.74
CA ALA A 67 5.69 10.81 13.88
C ALA A 67 5.72 10.43 12.39
N ASP A 68 6.31 9.27 12.06
CA ASP A 68 6.40 8.75 10.69
C ASP A 68 5.02 8.57 10.02
N HIS A 69 3.96 8.32 10.81
CA HIS A 69 2.58 8.19 10.31
C HIS A 69 1.99 9.53 9.84
N MET A 70 2.59 10.65 10.25
CA MET A 70 2.13 12.02 9.94
C MET A 70 2.98 12.68 8.84
N THR A 71 3.78 11.88 8.14
CA THR A 71 4.64 12.35 7.06
C THR A 71 3.82 12.78 5.84
N ARG A 72 4.28 13.87 5.21
CA ARG A 72 3.72 14.36 3.95
C ARG A 72 3.88 13.28 2.88
N ALA A 73 2.81 13.02 2.15
CA ALA A 73 2.82 12.11 1.02
C ALA A 73 3.53 12.76 -0.18
N THR A 74 4.51 12.05 -0.74
CA THR A 74 5.14 12.42 -2.02
C THR A 74 4.23 12.01 -3.19
N PRO A 75 4.34 12.65 -4.37
CA PRO A 75 3.60 12.22 -5.57
C PRO A 75 3.74 10.72 -5.87
N THR A 76 4.95 10.19 -5.81
CA THR A 76 5.24 8.76 -5.99
C THR A 76 4.50 7.90 -4.97
N SER A 77 4.56 8.25 -3.68
CA SER A 77 3.88 7.47 -2.64
C SER A 77 2.35 7.50 -2.77
N MET A 78 1.78 8.63 -3.23
CA MET A 78 0.35 8.75 -3.51
C MET A 78 -0.05 7.82 -4.66
N LEU A 79 0.72 7.79 -5.74
CA LEU A 79 0.47 6.92 -6.89
C LEU A 79 0.64 5.44 -6.54
N GLN A 80 1.65 5.06 -5.76
CA GLN A 80 1.80 3.69 -5.28
C GLN A 80 0.61 3.30 -4.38
N ARG A 81 0.13 4.20 -3.51
CA ARG A 81 -1.02 3.93 -2.64
C ARG A 81 -2.33 3.82 -3.43
N LEU A 82 -2.51 4.65 -4.45
CA LEU A 82 -3.64 4.53 -5.38
C LEU A 82 -3.58 3.20 -6.14
N SER A 83 -2.39 2.80 -6.60
CA SER A 83 -2.18 1.53 -7.32
C SER A 83 -2.48 0.32 -6.43
N ARG A 84 -2.10 0.34 -5.14
CA ARG A 84 -2.51 -0.69 -4.16
C ARG A 84 -4.03 -0.77 -4.00
N ASN A 85 -4.71 0.38 -3.99
CA ASN A 85 -6.15 0.42 -3.90
C ASN A 85 -6.82 -0.16 -5.16
N LEU A 86 -6.37 0.23 -6.35
CA LEU A 86 -6.88 -0.29 -7.62
C LEU A 86 -6.60 -1.79 -7.77
N ARG A 87 -5.38 -2.26 -7.43
CA ARG A 87 -5.05 -3.69 -7.38
C ARG A 87 -6.04 -4.46 -6.53
N HIS A 88 -6.31 -3.99 -5.31
CA HIS A 88 -7.26 -4.65 -4.43
C HIS A 88 -8.67 -4.65 -5.02
N LEU A 89 -9.13 -3.52 -5.57
CA LEU A 89 -10.45 -3.41 -6.21
C LEU A 89 -10.59 -4.35 -7.42
N HIS A 90 -9.60 -4.40 -8.30
CA HIS A 90 -9.62 -5.34 -9.43
C HIS A 90 -9.59 -6.80 -8.96
N GLN A 91 -8.79 -7.11 -7.93
CA GLN A 91 -8.69 -8.46 -7.37
C GLN A 91 -10.02 -8.94 -6.76
N ILE A 92 -10.76 -8.10 -6.02
CA ILE A 92 -12.08 -8.49 -5.47
C ILE A 92 -13.19 -8.56 -6.52
N ASN A 93 -12.94 -8.06 -7.73
CA ASN A 93 -13.84 -8.17 -8.88
C ASN A 93 -13.34 -9.22 -9.90
N ASP A 94 -12.41 -10.09 -9.49
CA ASP A 94 -11.82 -11.17 -10.30
C ASP A 94 -11.13 -10.72 -11.61
N ASP A 95 -10.82 -9.42 -11.76
CA ASP A 95 -10.03 -8.90 -12.88
C ASP A 95 -8.54 -8.98 -12.56
N PHE A 96 -8.01 -10.21 -12.57
CA PHE A 96 -6.63 -10.47 -12.17
C PHE A 96 -5.58 -9.84 -13.10
N LEU A 97 -5.91 -9.64 -14.38
CA LEU A 97 -5.01 -8.97 -15.33
C LEU A 97 -4.92 -7.47 -15.05
N ALA A 98 -6.03 -6.80 -14.74
CA ALA A 98 -5.99 -5.40 -14.33
C ALA A 98 -5.30 -5.26 -12.96
N ALA A 99 -5.57 -6.18 -12.02
CA ALA A 99 -4.89 -6.20 -10.73
C ALA A 99 -3.37 -6.36 -10.88
N LEU A 100 -2.91 -7.19 -11.83
CA LEU A 100 -1.49 -7.37 -12.13
C LEU A 100 -0.86 -6.09 -12.68
N LYS A 101 -1.52 -5.40 -13.62
CA LYS A 101 -1.06 -4.10 -14.14
C LYS A 101 -0.87 -3.07 -13.03
N ASP A 102 -1.78 -3.03 -12.07
CA ASP A 102 -1.64 -2.14 -10.91
C ASP A 102 -0.55 -2.60 -9.95
N ALA A 103 -0.33 -3.91 -9.80
CA ALA A 103 0.76 -4.47 -9.02
C ALA A 103 2.12 -4.10 -9.61
N ASP A 104 2.29 -4.21 -10.93
CA ASP A 104 3.49 -3.83 -11.64
C ASP A 104 3.80 -2.35 -11.49
N ARG A 105 2.77 -1.50 -11.61
CA ARG A 105 2.92 -0.05 -11.43
C ARG A 105 3.50 0.30 -10.05
N ILE A 106 3.18 -0.46 -9.00
CA ILE A 106 3.73 -0.22 -7.65
C ILE A 106 5.26 -0.40 -7.64
N VAL A 107 5.74 -1.44 -8.32
CA VAL A 107 7.17 -1.79 -8.42
C VAL A 107 7.92 -0.84 -9.35
N GLU A 108 7.29 -0.41 -10.45
CA GLU A 108 7.88 0.55 -11.40
C GLU A 108 8.02 1.96 -10.81
N LEU A 109 7.06 2.39 -9.99
CA LEU A 109 7.04 3.75 -9.43
C LEU A 109 8.10 3.98 -8.35
N GLY A 110 8.60 2.94 -7.68
CA GLY A 110 9.57 3.10 -6.61
C GLY A 110 9.77 1.85 -5.77
N GLN A 111 10.24 2.03 -4.53
CA GLN A 111 10.50 0.92 -3.63
C GLN A 111 9.19 0.21 -3.26
N ALA A 112 9.10 -1.07 -3.65
CA ALA A 112 8.02 -1.97 -3.27
C ALA A 112 8.35 -2.64 -1.93
N THR A 113 7.30 -2.96 -1.17
CA THR A 113 7.43 -3.64 0.12
C THR A 113 7.36 -5.16 -0.05
N SER A 114 7.72 -5.92 1.00
CA SER A 114 7.47 -7.37 1.05
C SER A 114 6.00 -7.70 0.71
N GLY A 115 5.05 -6.94 1.26
CA GLY A 115 3.62 -7.12 0.98
C GLY A 115 3.20 -6.85 -0.46
N ASP A 116 3.89 -5.95 -1.17
CA ASP A 116 3.62 -5.67 -2.58
C ASP A 116 4.08 -6.82 -3.48
N HIS A 117 5.27 -7.36 -3.20
CA HIS A 117 5.77 -8.54 -3.88
C HIS A 117 4.90 -9.77 -3.61
N LEU A 118 4.54 -10.02 -2.34
CA LEU A 118 3.61 -11.09 -1.96
C LEU A 118 2.27 -10.99 -2.70
N ALA A 119 1.72 -9.79 -2.78
CA ALA A 119 0.49 -9.56 -3.52
C ALA A 119 0.61 -9.89 -5.00
N ARG A 120 1.72 -9.50 -5.64
CA ARG A 120 1.95 -9.81 -7.06
C ARG A 120 2.25 -11.29 -7.30
N ALA A 121 2.97 -11.95 -6.39
CA ALA A 121 3.17 -13.40 -6.41
C ALA A 121 1.84 -14.16 -6.40
N SER A 122 0.90 -13.75 -5.55
CA SER A 122 -0.45 -14.35 -5.51
C SER A 122 -1.25 -14.13 -6.81
N LEU A 123 -1.06 -13.01 -7.51
CA LEU A 123 -1.65 -12.82 -8.83
C LEU A 123 -1.00 -13.74 -9.88
N TYR A 124 0.32 -13.88 -9.86
CA TYR A 124 1.01 -14.81 -10.75
C TYR A 124 0.64 -16.27 -10.50
N GLN A 125 0.37 -16.65 -9.25
CA GLN A 125 -0.16 -17.97 -8.91
C GLN A 125 -1.51 -18.22 -9.60
N LEU A 126 -2.44 -17.26 -9.49
CA LEU A 126 -3.77 -17.35 -10.10
C LEU A 126 -3.71 -17.39 -11.63
N LEU A 127 -2.71 -16.72 -12.21
CA LEU A 127 -2.46 -16.68 -13.65
C LEU A 127 -1.53 -17.80 -14.13
N GLU A 128 -1.26 -18.79 -13.28
CA GLU A 128 -0.45 -19.98 -13.62
C GLU A 128 0.96 -19.63 -14.16
N CYS A 129 1.57 -18.59 -13.60
CA CYS A 129 2.89 -18.08 -13.97
C CYS A 129 3.94 -18.41 -12.89
N PRO A 130 4.37 -19.68 -12.73
CA PRO A 130 5.15 -20.13 -11.58
C PRO A 130 6.53 -19.47 -11.45
N GLN A 131 7.17 -19.09 -12.58
CA GLN A 131 8.46 -18.43 -12.53
C GLN A 131 8.36 -16.98 -12.04
N ALA A 132 7.30 -16.28 -12.44
CA ALA A 132 7.03 -14.94 -11.98
C ALA A 132 6.58 -14.92 -10.51
N GLU A 133 5.75 -15.90 -10.10
CA GLU A 133 5.42 -16.12 -8.69
C GLU A 133 6.68 -16.33 -7.86
N ARG A 134 7.57 -17.25 -8.29
CA ARG A 134 8.83 -17.53 -7.60
C ARG A 134 9.67 -16.27 -7.41
N PHE A 135 9.87 -15.48 -8.46
CA PHE A 135 10.64 -14.26 -8.41
C PHE A 135 10.11 -13.30 -7.32
N ASP A 136 8.81 -13.09 -7.28
CA ASP A 136 8.21 -12.20 -6.29
C ASP A 136 8.24 -12.78 -4.87
N LEU A 137 8.09 -14.09 -4.69
CA LEU A 137 8.26 -14.72 -3.37
C LEU A 137 9.70 -14.59 -2.85
N GLU A 138 10.71 -14.75 -3.71
CA GLU A 138 12.12 -14.52 -3.34
C GLU A 138 12.36 -13.05 -2.94
N ARG A 139 11.78 -12.09 -3.69
CA ARG A 139 11.85 -10.67 -3.34
C ARG A 139 11.15 -10.35 -2.02
N ALA A 140 9.96 -10.91 -1.80
CA ALA A 140 9.25 -10.74 -0.53
C ALA A 140 10.06 -11.30 0.65
N LEU A 141 10.68 -12.46 0.49
CA LEU A 141 11.50 -13.10 1.52
C LEU A 141 12.74 -12.26 1.86
N LEU A 142 13.36 -11.63 0.86
CA LEU A 142 14.49 -10.73 1.07
C LEU A 142 14.10 -9.46 1.86
N LEU A 143 12.89 -8.95 1.66
CA LEU A 143 12.39 -7.72 2.28
C LEU A 143 11.63 -7.95 3.59
N SER A 144 11.33 -9.20 3.95
CA SER A 144 10.56 -9.53 5.14
C SER A 144 11.44 -9.53 6.40
N GLU A 145 11.05 -8.73 7.39
CA GLU A 145 11.65 -8.70 8.73
C GLU A 145 10.93 -9.62 9.74
N ASP A 146 9.74 -10.12 9.40
CA ASP A 146 8.93 -10.97 10.27
C ASP A 146 9.35 -12.45 10.14
N PRO A 147 9.89 -13.07 11.21
CA PRO A 147 10.33 -14.46 11.17
C PRO A 147 9.24 -15.45 10.73
N LEU A 148 7.98 -15.22 11.12
CA LEU A 148 6.88 -16.11 10.75
C LEU A 148 6.58 -16.02 9.25
N GLN A 149 6.46 -14.79 8.73
CA GLN A 149 6.29 -14.56 7.30
C GLN A 149 7.45 -15.17 6.48
N ARG A 150 8.69 -15.10 6.97
CA ARG A 150 9.85 -15.71 6.30
C ARG A 150 9.73 -17.23 6.19
N ILE A 151 9.23 -17.89 7.24
CA ILE A 151 8.99 -19.35 7.24
C ILE A 151 7.90 -19.70 6.21
N GLU A 152 6.77 -18.99 6.23
CA GLU A 152 5.66 -19.21 5.29
C GLU A 152 6.10 -19.02 3.82
N LEU A 153 6.88 -17.98 3.56
CA LEU A 153 7.46 -17.70 2.24
C LEU A 153 8.40 -18.82 1.77
N ALA A 154 9.29 -19.29 2.65
CA ALA A 154 10.20 -20.38 2.33
C ALA A 154 9.45 -21.70 2.05
N GLU A 155 8.40 -21.98 2.83
CA GLU A 155 7.54 -23.14 2.61
C GLU A 155 6.84 -23.05 1.25
N ARG A 156 6.22 -21.90 0.93
CA ARG A 156 5.55 -21.67 -0.36
C ARG A 156 6.52 -21.83 -1.53
N LEU A 157 7.74 -21.30 -1.42
CA LEU A 157 8.79 -21.45 -2.43
C LEU A 157 9.20 -22.92 -2.66
N SER A 158 9.22 -23.75 -1.62
CA SER A 158 9.61 -25.16 -1.74
C SER A 158 8.60 -26.02 -2.49
N ARG A 159 7.34 -25.57 -2.55
CA ARG A 159 6.24 -26.25 -3.28
C ARG A 159 6.20 -25.90 -4.77
N LEU A 160 6.90 -24.86 -5.20
CA LEU A 160 6.94 -24.46 -6.61
C LEU A 160 7.86 -25.39 -7.41
N PRO A 161 7.50 -25.72 -8.67
CA PRO A 161 8.34 -26.56 -9.53
C PRO A 161 9.74 -25.93 -9.68
N ALA A 162 10.77 -26.78 -9.64
CA ALA A 162 12.14 -26.36 -9.81
C ALA A 162 12.34 -25.70 -11.18
N ASN A 163 13.23 -24.71 -11.23
CA ASN A 163 13.59 -24.00 -12.45
C ASN A 163 14.13 -25.00 -13.49
N HIS A 164 13.28 -25.41 -14.43
CA HIS A 164 13.76 -26.09 -15.63
C HIS A 164 14.14 -24.97 -16.58
N SER A 165 15.39 -24.52 -16.47
CA SER A 165 16.02 -23.71 -17.50
C SER A 165 15.99 -24.52 -18.80
N VAL A 166 15.05 -24.20 -19.68
CA VAL A 166 15.10 -24.63 -21.08
C VAL A 166 16.31 -23.91 -21.68
N HIS A 167 17.40 -24.65 -21.85
CA HIS A 167 18.59 -24.23 -22.57
C HIS A 167 18.30 -24.01 -24.06
#